data_AF-A0A2P2DB54-F1
#
_entry.id   AF-A0A2P2DB54-F1
#
_cell.length_a   1.000
_cell.length_b   1.000
_cell.length_c   1.000
_cell.angle_alpha   90.00
_cell.angle_beta   90.00
_cell.angle_gamma   90.00
#
_symmetry.space_group_name_H-M   'P 1'
#
loop_
_entity.id
_entity.type
_entity.pdbx_description
1 polymer ?
#
loop_
_entity_poly.entity_id
_entity_poly.type
_entity_poly.pdbx_seq_one_letter_code
_entity_poly.pdbx_strand_id
1 'polypeptide(L)'
;MAKNSSEKKTGFWKKILSLFQSDQNSKGQDSEKRKKEPKSFLMEWVTASESWKKKLPTKQVNSGLVTETKKFRLTKTNDKLFRIEGEDYSIILVTDNHLYKNKDGKWAGVLFVDEGDLNQNLTKEIGKLDDFLNQFAIPKADLFLETDAPKDDWRVVLSWERFWQEQLLLQMSPNSMALVMLAIGEECKDFFVKIATERQKRLVRDELFYLNLGVSKQNNPHSKTKNLYGFGYALKEFGNKINLIQERREKEIEHGA
;
A
#
# COMPACT_ATOMS: atom_id res chain seq x y z
N MET A 1 56.05 36.08 36.25
CA MET A 1 54.81 36.08 37.07
C MET A 1 53.64 36.00 36.09
N ALA A 2 52.97 34.85 35.95
CA ALA A 2 51.78 34.41 36.72
C ALA A 2 50.57 35.36 36.51
N LYS A 3 49.32 34.93 36.27
CA LYS A 3 48.66 33.67 35.88
C LYS A 3 47.17 34.06 35.64
N ASN A 4 46.40 33.14 35.04
CA ASN A 4 44.92 33.05 34.93
C ASN A 4 44.32 33.59 33.62
N SER A 5 44.00 32.78 32.61
CA SER A 5 43.09 31.60 32.52
C SER A 5 41.62 31.91 32.82
N SER A 6 40.83 32.16 31.78
CA SER A 6 39.39 31.92 31.80
C SER A 6 39.08 30.79 30.80
N GLU A 7 38.70 29.65 31.38
CA GLU A 7 38.32 28.43 30.67
C GLU A 7 36.95 28.62 30.00
N LYS A 8 36.90 28.54 28.67
CA LYS A 8 35.64 28.31 27.95
C LYS A 8 35.44 26.80 27.80
N LYS A 9 34.45 26.30 28.55
CA LYS A 9 33.93 24.93 28.53
C LYS A 9 33.71 24.45 27.09
N THR A 10 34.48 23.46 26.70
CA THR A 10 34.33 22.70 25.45
C THR A 10 33.04 21.88 25.52
N GLY A 11 32.09 22.24 24.65
CA GLY A 11 30.84 21.52 24.49
C GLY A 11 31.08 20.07 24.07
N PHE A 12 30.47 19.17 24.84
CA PHE A 12 30.44 17.70 24.71
C PHE A 12 29.96 17.15 23.34
N TRP A 13 29.67 18.03 22.37
CA TRP A 13 29.10 17.68 21.07
C TRP A 13 30.12 17.45 19.96
N LYS A 14 31.41 17.76 20.17
CA LYS A 14 32.48 17.46 19.18
C LYS A 14 32.96 16.01 19.19
N LYS A 15 32.56 15.19 20.18
CA LYS A 15 32.98 13.78 20.30
C LYS A 15 32.08 12.78 19.57
N ILE A 16 30.91 13.22 19.08
CA ILE A 16 29.97 12.36 18.32
C ILE A 16 30.15 12.55 16.80
N LEU A 17 30.72 13.68 16.36
CA LEU A 17 31.00 13.94 14.94
C LEU A 17 32.34 13.38 14.43
N SER A 18 33.18 12.81 15.30
CA SER A 18 34.47 12.20 14.92
C SER A 18 34.37 10.72 14.52
N LEU A 19 33.19 10.10 14.57
CA LEU A 19 32.96 8.75 14.05
C LEU A 19 32.63 8.72 12.54
N PHE A 20 32.70 9.86 11.85
CA PHE A 20 32.44 10.01 10.41
C PHE A 20 33.66 10.47 9.57
N GLN A 21 34.88 10.34 10.10
CA GLN A 21 36.11 10.52 9.32
C GLN A 21 36.92 9.23 9.33
N SER A 22 36.62 8.34 8.38
CA SER A 22 37.55 7.31 7.93
C SER A 22 38.08 7.69 6.55
N ASP A 23 39.36 8.04 6.52
CA ASP A 23 40.34 7.94 5.43
C ASP A 23 39.91 8.35 4.02
N GLN A 24 40.07 9.65 3.74
CA GLN A 24 40.52 10.11 2.43
C GLN A 24 42.04 9.93 2.35
N ASN A 25 42.51 8.86 1.71
CA ASN A 25 43.64 8.86 0.77
C ASN A 25 44.00 7.45 0.29
N SER A 26 43.31 7.00 -0.76
CA SER A 26 43.93 6.15 -1.79
C SER A 26 43.41 6.59 -3.15
N LYS A 27 44.28 7.28 -3.91
CA LYS A 27 44.04 7.60 -5.30
C LYS A 27 44.23 6.34 -6.14
N GLY A 28 43.24 6.05 -6.99
CA GLY A 28 43.45 5.26 -8.20
C GLY A 28 43.14 3.77 -8.10
N GLN A 29 41.87 3.44 -7.89
CA GLN A 29 41.24 2.25 -8.49
C GLN A 29 39.75 2.57 -8.63
N ASP A 30 39.20 2.32 -9.83
CA ASP A 30 37.82 2.56 -10.18
C ASP A 30 36.87 2.12 -9.06
N SER A 31 36.19 3.10 -8.45
CA SER A 31 35.01 2.84 -7.66
C SER A 31 33.88 2.44 -8.62
N GLU A 32 33.96 1.22 -9.16
CA GLU A 32 32.78 0.52 -9.64
C GLU A 32 31.72 0.69 -8.56
N LYS A 33 30.61 1.33 -8.95
CA LYS A 33 29.42 1.62 -8.13
C LYS A 33 29.25 0.57 -7.02
N ARG A 34 29.59 0.91 -5.77
CA ARG A 34 29.25 0.06 -4.61
C ARG A 34 27.78 -0.30 -4.75
N LYS A 35 27.49 -1.59 -4.94
CA LYS A 35 26.11 -2.07 -5.05
C LYS A 35 25.42 -1.65 -3.76
N LYS A 36 24.38 -0.82 -3.88
CA LYS A 36 23.58 -0.43 -2.70
C LYS A 36 23.04 -1.72 -2.08
N GLU A 37 23.10 -1.81 -0.76
CA GLU A 37 22.51 -2.92 0.00
C GLU A 37 21.25 -2.44 0.74
N PRO A 38 20.28 -3.33 0.99
CA PRO A 38 19.11 -3.02 1.80
C PRO A 38 19.51 -2.58 3.22
N LYS A 39 18.87 -1.53 3.73
CA LYS A 39 19.01 -1.06 5.12
C LYS A 39 18.18 -1.91 6.07
N SER A 40 17.72 -1.34 7.19
CA SER A 40 16.70 -1.99 8.05
C SER A 40 15.32 -1.93 7.39
N PHE A 41 14.43 -2.85 7.79
CA PHE A 41 13.05 -2.87 7.32
C PHE A 41 12.35 -1.52 7.46
N LEU A 42 12.46 -0.88 8.63
CA LEU A 42 11.84 0.42 8.89
C LEU A 42 12.38 1.53 7.98
N MET A 43 13.69 1.53 7.70
CA MET A 43 14.29 2.53 6.81
C MET A 43 13.84 2.35 5.36
N GLU A 44 13.73 1.10 4.89
CA GLU A 44 13.22 0.81 3.54
C GLU A 44 11.73 1.12 3.42
N TRP A 45 10.94 0.83 4.46
CA TRP A 45 9.53 1.18 4.55
C TRP A 45 9.30 2.69 4.44
N VAL A 46 9.97 3.49 5.29
CA VAL A 46 9.82 4.95 5.30
C VAL A 46 10.18 5.53 3.93
N THR A 47 11.30 5.10 3.36
CA THR A 47 11.73 5.57 2.03
C THR A 47 10.72 5.20 0.95
N ALA A 48 10.20 3.98 0.97
CA ALA A 48 9.23 3.50 -0.02
C ALA A 48 7.88 4.19 0.12
N SER A 49 7.40 4.39 1.35
CA SER A 49 6.15 5.08 1.67
C SER A 49 6.17 6.54 1.24
N GLU A 50 7.28 7.24 1.45
CA GLU A 50 7.46 8.60 0.92
C GLU A 50 7.51 8.62 -0.61
N SER A 51 8.29 7.71 -1.19
CA SER A 51 8.45 7.57 -2.64
C SER A 51 7.10 7.28 -3.31
N TRP A 52 6.27 6.43 -2.71
CA TRP A 52 4.93 6.10 -3.16
C TRP A 52 4.05 7.34 -3.33
N LYS A 53 3.97 8.18 -2.29
CA LYS A 53 3.20 9.44 -2.33
C LYS A 53 3.78 10.42 -3.35
N LYS A 54 5.11 10.51 -3.44
CA LYS A 54 5.80 11.45 -4.36
C LYS A 54 5.74 11.02 -5.83
N LYS A 55 5.74 9.72 -6.13
CA LYS A 55 5.81 9.20 -7.51
C LYS A 55 4.44 9.02 -8.18
N LEU A 56 3.35 8.91 -7.42
CA LEU A 56 2.00 8.69 -7.95
C LEU A 56 1.15 9.97 -7.87
N PRO A 57 0.93 10.69 -8.99
CA PRO A 57 0.13 11.92 -8.98
C PRO A 57 -1.27 11.73 -8.40
N THR A 58 -1.89 10.58 -8.66
CA THR A 58 -3.23 10.23 -8.15
C THR A 58 -3.29 10.03 -6.63
N LYS A 59 -2.13 9.87 -5.96
CA LYS A 59 -2.01 9.76 -4.51
C LYS A 59 -1.54 11.05 -3.83
N GLN A 60 -1.20 12.09 -4.60
CA GLN A 60 -0.81 13.41 -4.07
C GLN A 60 -2.00 14.30 -3.72
N VAL A 61 -3.15 14.03 -4.35
CA VAL A 61 -4.40 14.77 -4.13
C VAL A 61 -5.49 13.82 -3.65
N ASN A 62 -6.31 14.26 -2.70
CA ASN A 62 -7.44 13.48 -2.21
C ASN A 62 -8.67 13.64 -3.12
N SER A 63 -8.88 14.85 -3.64
CA SER A 63 -9.90 15.21 -4.61
C SER A 63 -9.48 16.46 -5.38
N GLY A 64 -10.18 16.77 -6.47
CA GLY A 64 -9.91 17.93 -7.32
C GLY A 64 -8.94 17.63 -8.47
N LEU A 65 -8.16 18.63 -8.88
CA LEU A 65 -7.26 18.51 -10.03
C LEU A 65 -6.06 17.61 -9.72
N VAL A 66 -5.85 16.57 -10.54
CA VAL A 66 -4.66 15.71 -10.48
C VAL A 66 -3.56 16.26 -11.40
N THR A 67 -3.93 16.56 -12.65
CA THR A 67 -3.00 17.14 -13.62
C THR A 67 -3.78 17.85 -14.72
N GLU A 68 -3.18 18.90 -15.28
CA GLU A 68 -3.72 19.64 -16.41
C GLU A 68 -2.60 19.85 -17.43
N THR A 69 -2.91 19.53 -18.68
CA THR A 69 -2.02 19.75 -19.82
C THR A 69 -2.80 20.48 -20.90
N LYS A 70 -2.12 20.92 -21.96
CA LYS A 70 -2.80 21.49 -23.14
C LYS A 70 -3.79 20.52 -23.82
N LYS A 71 -3.67 19.21 -23.57
CA LYS A 71 -4.45 18.17 -24.25
C LYS A 71 -5.62 17.65 -23.42
N PHE A 72 -5.47 17.61 -22.10
CA PHE A 72 -6.47 17.06 -21.21
C PHE A 72 -6.29 17.56 -19.78
N ARG A 73 -7.39 17.45 -19.02
CA ARG A 73 -7.50 17.67 -17.59
C ARG A 73 -7.93 16.37 -16.92
N LEU A 74 -7.20 15.93 -15.90
CA LEU A 74 -7.58 14.81 -15.05
C LEU A 74 -7.97 15.33 -13.67
N THR A 75 -9.21 15.06 -13.26
CA THR A 75 -9.72 15.36 -11.93
C THR A 75 -10.04 14.07 -11.18
N LYS A 76 -9.95 14.13 -9.86
CA LYS A 76 -10.20 13.04 -8.92
C LYS A 76 -11.38 13.41 -8.04
N THR A 77 -12.37 12.55 -7.96
CA THR A 77 -13.46 12.69 -6.99
C THR A 77 -13.10 12.03 -5.67
N ASN A 78 -12.52 10.83 -5.75
CA ASN A 78 -12.01 10.04 -4.62
C ASN A 78 -10.90 9.08 -5.11
N ASP A 79 -10.43 8.19 -4.26
CA ASP A 79 -9.29 7.30 -4.55
C ASP A 79 -9.44 6.39 -5.77
N LYS A 80 -10.67 6.16 -6.24
CA LYS A 80 -10.99 5.21 -7.32
C LYS A 80 -11.83 5.80 -8.45
N LEU A 81 -12.31 7.03 -8.31
CA LEU A 81 -13.18 7.71 -9.26
C LEU A 81 -12.50 8.97 -9.78
N PHE A 82 -12.28 9.00 -11.09
CA PHE A 82 -11.63 10.10 -11.80
C PHE A 82 -12.50 10.56 -12.96
N ARG A 83 -12.24 11.77 -13.43
CA ARG A 83 -12.80 12.28 -14.68
C ARG A 83 -11.67 12.84 -15.54
N ILE A 84 -11.57 12.35 -16.76
CA ILE A 84 -10.64 12.87 -17.77
C ILE A 84 -11.42 13.65 -18.81
N GLU A 85 -10.97 14.87 -19.09
CA GLU A 85 -11.63 15.80 -20.00
C GLU A 85 -10.61 16.29 -21.03
N GLY A 86 -10.94 16.15 -22.31
CA GLY A 86 -10.18 16.68 -23.43
C GLY A 86 -11.01 17.66 -24.26
N GLU A 87 -10.59 17.87 -25.49
CA GLU A 87 -11.26 18.80 -26.41
C GLU A 87 -12.67 18.33 -26.80
N ASP A 88 -12.84 17.03 -27.05
CA ASP A 88 -14.07 16.40 -27.56
C ASP A 88 -14.61 15.28 -26.65
N TYR A 89 -14.02 15.06 -25.47
CA TYR A 89 -14.44 14.01 -24.55
C TYR A 89 -14.47 14.46 -23.08
N SER A 90 -15.39 13.87 -22.31
CA SER A 90 -15.45 13.91 -20.84
C SER A 90 -15.85 12.53 -20.35
N ILE A 91 -14.89 11.79 -19.78
CA ILE A 91 -15.03 10.38 -19.45
C ILE A 91 -14.81 10.17 -17.96
N ILE A 92 -15.71 9.41 -17.33
CA ILE A 92 -15.53 8.94 -15.96
C ILE A 92 -14.67 7.67 -15.99
N LEU A 93 -13.56 7.69 -15.26
CA LEU A 93 -12.67 6.56 -15.10
C LEU A 93 -12.86 5.98 -13.69
N VAL A 94 -13.17 4.69 -13.63
CA VAL A 94 -13.32 3.94 -12.37
C VAL A 94 -12.23 2.90 -12.31
N THR A 95 -11.38 2.95 -11.28
CA THR A 95 -10.21 2.05 -11.20
C THR A 95 -10.47 0.79 -10.39
N ASP A 96 -11.51 0.79 -9.54
CA ASP A 96 -12.00 -0.40 -8.82
C ASP A 96 -13.37 -0.14 -8.18
N ASN A 97 -13.97 -1.17 -7.58
CA ASN A 97 -15.15 -1.05 -6.73
C ASN A 97 -14.91 -0.03 -5.61
N HIS A 98 -15.89 0.82 -5.34
CA HIS A 98 -15.77 1.85 -4.32
C HIS A 98 -17.14 2.24 -3.76
N LEU A 99 -17.24 2.31 -2.44
CA LEU A 99 -18.37 2.84 -1.70
C LEU A 99 -17.93 3.97 -0.74
N TYR A 100 -18.81 4.95 -0.56
CA TYR A 100 -18.66 6.11 0.33
C TYR A 100 -20.01 6.51 0.92
N LYS A 101 -20.00 7.25 2.03
CA LYS A 101 -21.21 7.86 2.59
C LYS A 101 -21.60 9.12 1.83
N ASN A 102 -22.81 9.15 1.32
CA ASN A 102 -23.38 10.35 0.74
C ASN A 102 -23.80 11.35 1.83
N LYS A 103 -24.28 12.54 1.43
CA LYS A 103 -24.72 13.61 2.35
C LYS A 103 -25.86 13.18 3.30
N ASP A 104 -26.61 12.15 2.94
CA ASP A 104 -27.72 11.61 3.72
C ASP A 104 -27.29 10.44 4.63
N GLY A 105 -25.99 10.13 4.69
CA GLY A 105 -25.46 9.01 5.46
C GLY A 105 -25.74 7.62 4.85
N LYS A 106 -26.22 7.55 3.60
CA LYS A 106 -26.38 6.30 2.85
C LYS A 106 -25.10 5.93 2.13
N TRP A 107 -24.85 4.63 1.98
CA TRP A 107 -23.77 4.14 1.12
C TRP A 107 -24.11 4.38 -0.35
N ALA A 108 -23.18 4.98 -1.08
CA ALA A 108 -23.26 5.24 -2.51
C ALA A 108 -21.92 4.91 -3.16
N GLY A 109 -21.89 4.67 -4.46
CA GLY A 109 -20.64 4.35 -5.14
C GLY A 109 -20.79 3.67 -6.48
N VAL A 110 -19.71 3.01 -6.91
CA VAL A 110 -19.65 2.26 -8.16
C VAL A 110 -19.20 0.84 -7.85
N LEU A 111 -19.96 -0.13 -8.35
CA LEU A 111 -19.65 -1.55 -8.29
C LEU A 111 -19.62 -2.12 -9.71
N PHE A 112 -18.56 -2.85 -10.03
CA PHE A 112 -18.48 -3.69 -11.21
C PHE A 112 -19.22 -4.99 -10.94
N VAL A 113 -20.37 -5.14 -11.58
CA VAL A 113 -21.25 -6.29 -11.46
C VAL A 113 -21.51 -6.81 -12.87
N ASP A 114 -21.45 -8.12 -13.05
CA ASP A 114 -21.85 -8.74 -14.32
C ASP A 114 -23.35 -8.53 -14.56
N GLU A 115 -23.72 -8.23 -15.81
CA GLU A 115 -25.12 -7.95 -16.15
C GLU A 115 -26.02 -9.18 -15.95
N GLY A 116 -25.51 -10.38 -16.22
CA GLY A 116 -26.22 -11.63 -16.00
C GLY A 116 -26.47 -11.87 -14.52
N ASP A 117 -25.42 -11.73 -13.70
CA ASP A 117 -25.54 -11.83 -12.24
C ASP A 117 -26.52 -10.79 -11.71
N LEU A 118 -26.47 -9.54 -12.20
CA LEU A 118 -27.39 -8.48 -11.79
C LEU A 118 -28.84 -8.94 -12.03
N ASN A 119 -29.15 -9.37 -13.25
CA ASN A 119 -30.49 -9.80 -13.63
C ASN A 119 -30.98 -11.02 -12.84
N GLN A 120 -30.12 -12.02 -12.59
CA GLN A 120 -30.48 -13.19 -11.78
C GLN A 120 -30.87 -12.82 -10.34
N ASN A 121 -30.28 -11.74 -9.84
CA ASN A 121 -30.37 -11.34 -8.45
C ASN A 121 -31.45 -10.26 -8.18
N LEU A 122 -32.03 -9.64 -9.22
CA LEU A 122 -33.08 -8.61 -9.11
C LEU A 122 -34.35 -9.07 -8.37
N THR A 123 -34.63 -10.38 -8.36
CA THR A 123 -35.84 -10.95 -7.75
C THR A 123 -35.67 -11.30 -6.28
N LYS A 124 -34.44 -11.25 -5.75
CA LYS A 124 -34.17 -11.57 -4.33
C LYS A 124 -34.44 -10.34 -3.46
N GLU A 125 -34.90 -10.56 -2.24
CA GLU A 125 -35.05 -9.48 -1.26
C GLU A 125 -33.68 -9.04 -0.76
N ILE A 126 -33.29 -7.81 -1.10
CA ILE A 126 -32.05 -7.17 -0.64
C ILE A 126 -32.41 -6.13 0.41
N GLY A 127 -32.32 -6.50 1.69
CA GLY A 127 -32.68 -5.62 2.81
C GLY A 127 -31.57 -4.68 3.24
N LYS A 128 -30.30 -5.12 3.14
CA LYS A 128 -29.12 -4.36 3.57
C LYS A 128 -27.99 -4.42 2.54
N LEU A 129 -27.05 -3.48 2.64
CA LEU A 129 -25.87 -3.45 1.76
C LEU A 129 -25.04 -4.73 1.86
N ASP A 130 -24.86 -5.29 3.05
CA ASP A 130 -24.07 -6.52 3.20
C ASP A 130 -24.69 -7.72 2.46
N ASP A 131 -26.03 -7.80 2.45
CA ASP A 131 -26.75 -8.83 1.68
C ASP A 131 -26.46 -8.69 0.19
N PHE A 132 -26.50 -7.45 -0.32
CA PHE A 132 -26.13 -7.12 -1.71
C PHE A 132 -24.68 -7.54 -2.00
N LEU A 133 -23.72 -7.09 -1.19
CA LEU A 133 -22.30 -7.35 -1.43
C LEU A 133 -21.97 -8.84 -1.42
N ASN A 134 -22.57 -9.59 -0.51
CA ASN A 134 -22.37 -11.04 -0.41
C ASN A 134 -22.97 -11.78 -1.61
N GLN A 135 -24.17 -11.38 -2.05
CA GLN A 135 -24.87 -11.98 -3.19
C GLN A 135 -24.10 -11.84 -4.51
N PHE A 136 -23.38 -10.75 -4.68
CA PHE A 136 -22.53 -10.48 -5.84
C PHE A 136 -21.05 -10.85 -5.61
N ALA A 137 -20.73 -11.52 -4.50
CA ALA A 137 -19.37 -11.89 -4.10
C ALA A 137 -18.36 -10.73 -4.24
N ILE A 138 -18.80 -9.50 -3.95
CA ILE A 138 -17.98 -8.31 -4.14
C ILE A 138 -16.84 -8.31 -3.11
N PRO A 139 -15.57 -8.26 -3.55
CA PRO A 139 -14.45 -8.17 -2.62
C PRO A 139 -14.53 -6.91 -1.75
N LYS A 140 -14.59 -7.10 -0.43
CA LYS A 140 -14.75 -6.00 0.54
C LYS A 140 -13.42 -5.34 0.99
N ALA A 141 -12.28 -5.97 0.69
CA ALA A 141 -10.96 -5.63 1.24
C ALA A 141 -10.48 -4.18 0.98
N ASP A 142 -10.96 -3.54 -0.09
CA ASP A 142 -10.63 -2.15 -0.45
C ASP A 142 -11.90 -1.36 -0.80
N LEU A 143 -13.07 -1.82 -0.34
CA LEU A 143 -14.36 -1.30 -0.80
C LEU A 143 -14.70 0.05 -0.14
N PHE A 144 -14.26 0.24 1.09
CA PHE A 144 -14.58 1.39 1.93
C PHE A 144 -13.32 2.22 2.24
N LEU A 145 -13.45 3.55 2.21
CA LEU A 145 -12.37 4.48 2.57
C LEU A 145 -12.55 5.10 3.97
N GLU A 146 -13.65 4.80 4.65
CA GLU A 146 -14.09 5.46 5.88
C GLU A 146 -13.83 4.58 7.12
N THR A 147 -13.53 5.20 8.27
CA THR A 147 -13.21 4.49 9.52
C THR A 147 -14.41 3.78 10.16
N ASP A 148 -15.63 4.12 9.74
CA ASP A 148 -16.91 3.52 10.14
C ASP A 148 -17.48 2.55 9.08
N ALA A 149 -16.63 2.06 8.18
CA ALA A 149 -16.94 0.98 7.26
C ALA A 149 -17.51 -0.27 7.98
N PRO A 150 -18.38 -1.06 7.33
CA PRO A 150 -18.76 -2.39 7.82
C PRO A 150 -17.51 -3.21 8.15
N LYS A 151 -17.53 -3.93 9.28
CA LYS A 151 -16.38 -4.64 9.88
C LYS A 151 -15.75 -5.75 9.02
N ASP A 152 -16.25 -5.97 7.81
CA ASP A 152 -15.82 -7.02 6.88
C ASP A 152 -14.82 -6.50 5.82
N ASP A 153 -14.10 -5.41 6.07
CA ASP A 153 -12.94 -5.06 5.24
C ASP A 153 -11.74 -5.97 5.58
N TRP A 154 -10.56 -5.67 5.03
CA TRP A 154 -9.37 -6.49 5.29
C TRP A 154 -9.02 -6.59 6.80
N ARG A 155 -9.53 -5.68 7.64
CA ARG A 155 -9.28 -5.66 9.10
C ARG A 155 -9.98 -6.80 9.81
N VAL A 156 -10.88 -7.53 9.18
CA VAL A 156 -11.40 -8.80 9.71
C VAL A 156 -10.26 -9.74 10.12
N VAL A 157 -9.15 -9.71 9.38
CA VAL A 157 -7.92 -10.47 9.65
C VAL A 157 -7.32 -10.15 11.03
N LEU A 158 -7.45 -8.90 11.50
CA LEU A 158 -6.87 -8.48 12.79
C LEU A 158 -7.54 -9.19 13.97
N SER A 159 -8.77 -9.67 13.79
CA SER A 159 -9.52 -10.43 14.80
C SER A 159 -9.25 -11.93 14.78
N TRP A 160 -8.62 -12.45 13.72
CA TRP A 160 -8.34 -13.87 13.59
C TRP A 160 -7.31 -14.36 14.59
N GLU A 161 -7.36 -15.65 14.91
CA GLU A 161 -6.31 -16.32 15.67
C GLU A 161 -4.98 -16.20 14.93
N ARG A 162 -3.88 -16.10 15.69
CA ARG A 162 -2.53 -15.90 15.15
C ARG A 162 -2.18 -16.88 14.03
N PHE A 163 -2.60 -18.14 14.17
CA PHE A 163 -2.41 -19.17 13.14
C PHE A 163 -2.94 -18.72 11.77
N TRP A 164 -4.16 -18.22 11.69
CA TRP A 164 -4.78 -17.79 10.43
C TRP A 164 -4.16 -16.52 9.86
N GLN A 165 -3.74 -15.61 10.74
CA GLN A 165 -2.97 -14.43 10.34
C GLN A 165 -1.64 -14.85 9.69
N GLU A 166 -0.94 -15.83 10.27
CA GLU A 166 0.28 -16.40 9.70
C GLU A 166 0.02 -17.13 8.38
N GLN A 167 -1.08 -17.89 8.26
CA GLN A 167 -1.48 -18.54 7.01
C GLN A 167 -1.71 -17.53 5.89
N LEU A 168 -2.35 -16.39 6.17
CA LEU A 168 -2.50 -15.31 5.19
C LEU A 168 -1.13 -14.80 4.71
N LEU A 169 -0.22 -14.50 5.64
CA LEU A 169 1.11 -14.00 5.29
C LEU A 169 1.97 -15.03 4.53
N LEU A 170 1.74 -16.33 4.76
CA LEU A 170 2.42 -17.40 4.01
C LEU A 170 1.92 -17.51 2.56
N GLN A 171 0.66 -17.13 2.30
CA GLN A 171 0.08 -17.14 0.97
C GLN A 171 0.44 -15.92 0.14
N MET A 172 0.96 -14.86 0.76
CA MET A 172 1.33 -13.62 0.09
C MET A 172 2.76 -13.66 -0.44
N SER A 173 2.93 -13.30 -1.72
CA SER A 173 4.26 -13.06 -2.25
C SER A 173 4.91 -11.85 -1.56
N PRO A 174 6.25 -11.83 -1.35
CA PRO A 174 6.90 -10.67 -0.74
C PRO A 174 6.63 -9.36 -1.48
N ASN A 175 6.56 -9.41 -2.82
CA ASN A 175 6.31 -8.23 -3.64
C ASN A 175 4.88 -7.71 -3.45
N SER A 176 3.90 -8.61 -3.50
CA SER A 176 2.50 -8.26 -3.27
C SER A 176 2.32 -7.67 -1.88
N MET A 177 2.93 -8.28 -0.84
CA MET A 177 2.87 -7.76 0.52
C MET A 177 3.50 -6.36 0.65
N ALA A 178 4.65 -6.11 0.01
CA ALA A 178 5.26 -4.78 0.01
C ALA A 178 4.34 -3.72 -0.60
N LEU A 179 3.68 -4.05 -1.72
CA LEU A 179 2.74 -3.15 -2.39
C LEU A 179 1.43 -2.95 -1.60
N VAL A 180 0.89 -4.01 -1.00
CA VAL A 180 -0.28 -3.96 -0.12
C VAL A 180 -0.01 -3.08 1.09
N MET A 181 1.14 -3.24 1.73
CA MET A 181 1.55 -2.37 2.83
C MET A 181 1.60 -0.92 2.40
N LEU A 182 2.23 -0.61 1.25
CA LEU A 182 2.31 0.77 0.75
C LEU A 182 0.94 1.36 0.43
N ALA A 183 0.02 0.53 -0.09
CA ALA A 183 -1.31 0.97 -0.47
C ALA A 183 -2.24 1.18 0.73
N ILE A 184 -2.25 0.27 1.71
CA ILE A 184 -3.09 0.35 2.92
C ILE A 184 -2.48 1.29 3.96
N GLY A 185 -1.16 1.31 4.08
CA GLY A 185 -0.41 2.19 4.98
C GLY A 185 -0.03 1.54 6.32
N GLU A 186 0.07 2.40 7.34
CA GLU A 186 0.76 2.10 8.60
C GLU A 186 0.14 0.91 9.37
N GLU A 187 -1.19 0.81 9.38
CA GLU A 187 -1.92 -0.27 10.06
C GLU A 187 -1.58 -1.65 9.49
N CYS A 188 -1.50 -1.77 8.16
CA CYS A 188 -1.11 -3.00 7.49
C CYS A 188 0.37 -3.31 7.72
N LYS A 189 1.24 -2.29 7.75
CA LYS A 189 2.65 -2.45 8.12
C LYS A 189 2.78 -3.00 9.55
N ASP A 190 2.02 -2.47 10.50
CA ASP A 190 2.06 -2.92 11.90
C ASP A 190 1.57 -4.36 12.05
N PHE A 191 0.48 -4.71 11.36
CA PHE A 191 0.02 -6.10 11.25
C PHE A 191 1.13 -7.01 10.72
N PHE A 192 1.75 -6.64 9.60
CA PHE A 192 2.81 -7.44 8.99
C PHE A 192 4.01 -7.60 9.94
N VAL A 193 4.51 -6.53 10.55
CA VAL A 193 5.68 -6.59 11.44
C VAL A 193 5.40 -7.44 12.68
N LYS A 194 4.17 -7.41 13.20
CA LYS A 194 3.77 -8.18 14.38
C LYS A 194 3.69 -9.68 14.11
N ILE A 195 3.17 -10.08 12.95
CA ILE A 195 2.85 -11.48 12.64
C ILE A 195 3.93 -12.17 11.79
N ALA A 196 4.58 -11.45 10.88
CA ALA A 196 5.53 -12.05 9.95
C ALA A 196 6.76 -12.64 10.66
N THR A 197 7.25 -13.74 10.09
CA THR A 197 8.55 -14.31 10.48
C THR A 197 9.71 -13.40 10.07
N GLU A 198 10.88 -13.55 10.72
CA GLU A 198 12.09 -12.81 10.35
C GLU A 198 12.56 -13.09 8.91
N ARG A 199 12.20 -14.24 8.36
CA ARG A 199 12.45 -14.54 6.93
C ARG A 199 11.53 -13.69 6.04
N GLN A 200 10.24 -13.63 6.32
CA GLN A 200 9.28 -12.82 5.55
C GLN A 200 9.62 -11.33 5.64
N LYS A 201 9.98 -10.81 6.82
CA LYS A 201 10.41 -9.42 6.99
C LYS A 201 11.63 -9.08 6.13
N ARG A 202 12.62 -9.97 6.08
CA ARG A 202 13.80 -9.81 5.20
C ARG A 202 13.43 -9.79 3.73
N LEU A 203 12.55 -10.71 3.29
CA LEU A 203 12.12 -10.75 1.89
C LEU A 203 11.37 -9.48 1.51
N VAL A 204 10.39 -9.04 2.30
CA VAL A 204 9.62 -7.81 2.04
C VAL A 204 10.50 -6.56 2.12
N ARG A 205 11.48 -6.52 3.03
CA ARG A 205 12.49 -5.44 3.06
C ARG A 205 13.25 -5.34 1.73
N ASP A 206 13.68 -6.47 1.19
CA ASP A 206 14.43 -6.49 -0.06
C ASP A 206 13.55 -5.99 -1.23
N GLU A 207 12.26 -6.32 -1.22
CA GLU A 207 11.28 -5.74 -2.15
C GLU A 207 11.18 -4.23 -2.03
N LEU A 208 11.02 -3.70 -0.81
CA LEU A 208 10.97 -2.26 -0.55
C LEU A 208 12.26 -1.57 -1.02
N PHE A 209 13.41 -2.18 -0.77
CA PHE A 209 14.70 -1.70 -1.26
C PHE A 209 14.73 -1.61 -2.78
N TYR A 210 14.27 -2.64 -3.50
CA TYR A 210 14.21 -2.59 -4.97
C TYR A 210 13.21 -1.55 -5.50
N LEU A 211 12.08 -1.34 -4.80
CA LEU A 211 11.15 -0.25 -5.12
C LEU A 211 11.81 1.13 -4.94
N ASN A 212 12.65 1.28 -3.92
CA ASN A 212 13.43 2.50 -3.66
C ASN A 212 14.50 2.76 -4.72
N LEU A 213 15.13 1.70 -5.24
CA LEU A 213 16.09 1.81 -6.34
C LEU A 213 15.45 2.16 -7.69
N GLY A 214 14.16 1.87 -7.88
CA GLY A 214 13.45 2.10 -9.13
C GLY A 214 13.53 3.55 -9.59
N VAL A 215 14.27 3.78 -10.69
CA VAL A 215 14.34 5.08 -11.36
C VAL A 215 13.06 5.26 -12.19
N SER A 216 12.30 6.31 -11.91
CA SER A 216 11.00 6.61 -12.52
C SER A 216 11.01 6.86 -14.04
N LYS A 217 12.18 6.77 -14.72
CA LYS A 217 12.35 7.24 -16.10
C LYS A 217 12.37 6.16 -17.18
N GLN A 218 12.21 4.88 -16.86
CA GLN A 218 12.08 3.85 -17.89
C GLN A 218 10.96 2.86 -17.53
N ASN A 219 9.77 3.12 -18.08
CA ASN A 219 8.72 2.13 -18.27
C ASN A 219 9.22 1.08 -19.28
N ASN A 220 10.20 0.28 -18.90
CA ASN A 220 10.62 -0.85 -19.71
C ASN A 220 9.86 -2.10 -19.21
N PRO A 221 8.94 -2.68 -19.99
CA PRO A 221 8.21 -3.89 -19.61
C PRO A 221 9.12 -5.11 -19.38
N HIS A 222 10.41 -5.03 -19.73
CA HIS A 222 11.41 -6.08 -19.49
C HIS A 222 12.37 -5.78 -18.33
N SER A 223 12.19 -4.67 -17.61
CA SER A 223 13.02 -4.32 -16.46
C SER A 223 12.58 -5.08 -15.20
N LYS A 224 13.53 -5.70 -14.48
CA LYS A 224 13.33 -6.28 -13.14
C LYS A 224 12.97 -5.24 -12.05
N THR A 225 12.77 -3.96 -12.41
CA THR A 225 12.15 -2.98 -11.52
C THR A 225 10.69 -3.36 -11.31
N LYS A 226 10.46 -4.04 -10.20
CA LYS A 226 9.13 -4.42 -9.72
C LYS A 226 8.26 -3.17 -9.70
N ASN A 227 7.15 -3.28 -10.41
CA ASN A 227 6.36 -2.16 -10.86
C ASN A 227 5.64 -1.52 -9.66
N LEU A 228 6.02 -0.30 -9.27
CA LEU A 228 5.30 0.46 -8.24
C LEU A 228 3.83 0.68 -8.63
N TYR A 229 3.47 0.56 -9.91
CA TYR A 229 2.09 0.61 -10.42
C TYR A 229 1.31 -0.71 -10.28
N GLY A 230 1.93 -1.80 -9.80
CA GLY A 230 1.28 -3.12 -9.65
C GLY A 230 0.36 -3.26 -8.43
N PHE A 231 0.11 -2.19 -7.69
CA PHE A 231 -0.59 -2.24 -6.41
C PHE A 231 -2.07 -2.64 -6.50
N GLY A 232 -2.76 -2.28 -7.58
CA GLY A 232 -4.16 -2.69 -7.77
C GLY A 232 -4.28 -4.22 -7.84
N TYR A 233 -3.35 -4.88 -8.54
CA TYR A 233 -3.28 -6.34 -8.55
C TYR A 233 -2.96 -6.90 -7.17
N ALA A 234 -1.98 -6.31 -6.47
CA ALA A 234 -1.58 -6.77 -5.14
C ALA A 234 -2.72 -6.68 -4.10
N LEU A 235 -3.53 -5.62 -4.15
CA LEU A 235 -4.72 -5.47 -3.30
C LEU A 235 -5.80 -6.51 -3.62
N LYS A 236 -6.05 -6.79 -4.91
CA LYS A 236 -6.99 -7.84 -5.32
C LYS A 236 -6.53 -9.22 -4.89
N GLU A 237 -5.23 -9.53 -5.06
CA GLU A 237 -4.63 -10.76 -4.57
C GLU A 237 -4.83 -10.88 -3.04
N PHE A 238 -4.54 -9.82 -2.29
CA PHE A 238 -4.71 -9.79 -0.84
C PHE A 238 -6.15 -10.06 -0.42
N GLY A 239 -7.12 -9.37 -1.02
CA GLY A 239 -8.55 -9.61 -0.75
C GLY A 239 -8.98 -11.04 -1.08
N ASN A 240 -8.55 -11.59 -2.21
CA ASN A 240 -8.86 -12.97 -2.58
C ASN A 240 -8.25 -13.98 -1.60
N LYS A 241 -7.03 -13.72 -1.10
CA LYS A 241 -6.40 -14.57 -0.08
C LYS A 241 -7.11 -14.49 1.27
N ILE A 242 -7.63 -13.32 1.64
CA ILE A 242 -8.46 -13.17 2.84
C ILE A 242 -9.70 -14.05 2.73
N ASN A 243 -10.45 -13.95 1.64
CA ASN A 243 -11.66 -14.76 1.43
C ASN A 243 -11.34 -16.26 1.48
N LEU A 244 -10.28 -16.69 0.79
CA LEU A 244 -9.85 -18.10 0.79
C LEU A 244 -9.53 -18.63 2.20
N ILE A 245 -8.84 -17.83 3.02
CA ILE A 245 -8.50 -18.23 4.39
C ILE A 245 -9.73 -18.20 5.29
N GLN A 246 -10.61 -17.21 5.12
CA GLN A 246 -11.87 -17.12 5.85
C GLN A 246 -12.74 -18.37 5.62
N GLU A 247 -12.93 -18.78 4.35
CA GLU A 247 -13.67 -20.00 4.01
C GLU A 247 -13.08 -21.26 4.65
N ARG A 248 -11.74 -21.35 4.75
CA ARG A 248 -11.07 -22.48 5.41
C ARG A 248 -11.30 -22.45 6.92
N ARG A 249 -11.21 -21.27 7.54
CA ARG A 249 -11.44 -21.06 8.96
C ARG A 249 -12.86 -21.43 9.34
N GLU A 250 -13.85 -21.00 8.57
CA GLU A 250 -15.26 -21.32 8.80
C GLU A 250 -15.51 -22.84 8.74
N LYS A 251 -14.94 -23.53 7.73
CA LYS A 251 -15.02 -25.01 7.63
C LYS A 251 -14.37 -25.73 8.82
N GLU A 252 -13.23 -25.26 9.31
CA GLU A 252 -12.60 -25.87 10.49
C GLU A 252 -13.43 -25.67 11.76
N ILE A 253 -14.11 -24.52 11.90
CA ILE A 253 -15.01 -24.26 13.04
C ILE A 253 -16.24 -25.17 12.97
N GLU A 254 -16.83 -25.33 11.77
CA GLU A 254 -18.00 -26.19 11.56
C GLU A 254 -17.70 -27.69 11.76
N HIS A 255 -16.49 -28.14 11.42
CA HIS A 255 -16.07 -29.54 11.61
C HIS A 255 -15.43 -29.83 12.97
N GLY A 256 -15.07 -28.79 13.73
CA GLY A 256 -14.47 -28.89 15.06
C GLY A 256 -15.43 -28.70 16.23
N ALA A 257 -16.71 -28.39 15.95
CA ALA A 257 -17.82 -28.31 16.90
C ALA A 257 -18.64 -29.60 16.90
#